data_AF-A0A1H1XPP0-F1
#
_entry.id   AF-A0A1H1XPP0-F1
#
_cell.length_a   1.000
_cell.length_b   1.000
_cell.length_c   1.000
_cell.angle_alpha   90.00
_cell.angle_beta   90.00
_cell.angle_gamma   90.00
#
_symmetry.space_group_name_H-M   'P 1'
#
loop_
_entity.id
_entity.type
_entity.pdbx_description
1 polymer ?
#
loop_
_entity_poly.entity_id
_entity_poly.type
_entity_poly.pdbx_seq_one_letter_code
_entity_poly.pdbx_strand_id
1 'polypeptide(L)'
;MIDSKIEIAIGDALVAFSEYNSFDATQLTEVFGEVFESDEDFLTKVDELDEVFDDNPEIEVLREVFFDLLLINFFSADVKKLEDDYLETAEWEDIEEQTLDRGTELLNLLLYLNECEDEDIEPELEDYLKEFLLVDEDEFQDEYRIYEPVIANQILIDSPPAEINKVALSLPEDSEVKELFYPMMCFFQNIESTEESRKNIADHAVSPDFDMAVYDILQAFN
;
A
#
# COMPACT_ATOMS: atom_id res chain seq x y z
N MET A 1 17.53 9.22 5.00
CA MET A 1 16.54 10.30 4.80
C MET A 1 15.34 9.63 4.21
N ILE A 2 14.25 9.64 4.96
CA ILE A 2 12.96 9.14 4.52
C ILE A 2 12.40 10.05 3.43
N ASP A 3 11.73 9.48 2.44
CA ASP A 3 10.95 10.27 1.50
C ASP A 3 9.78 10.95 2.23
N SER A 4 9.55 12.24 1.97
CA SER A 4 8.52 13.00 2.70
C SER A 4 7.10 12.45 2.50
N LYS A 5 6.79 11.85 1.34
CA LYS A 5 5.47 11.24 1.12
C LYS A 5 5.29 10.01 2.00
N ILE A 6 6.36 9.25 2.18
CA ILE A 6 6.37 8.03 2.99
C ILE A 6 6.26 8.39 4.48
N GLU A 7 6.95 9.44 4.92
CA GLU A 7 6.81 9.95 6.29
C GLU A 7 5.35 10.35 6.58
N ILE A 8 4.71 11.05 5.64
CA ILE A 8 3.29 11.42 5.72
C ILE A 8 2.41 10.16 5.74
N ALA A 9 2.62 9.23 4.82
CA ALA A 9 1.84 8.00 4.70
C ALA A 9 1.89 7.16 5.99
N ILE A 10 3.08 7.00 6.59
CA ILE A 10 3.25 6.32 7.88
C ILE A 10 2.47 7.04 8.98
N GLY A 11 2.62 8.36 9.07
CA GLY A 11 1.93 9.16 10.08
C GLY A 11 0.41 9.04 9.97
N ASP A 12 -0.12 9.22 8.76
CA ASP A 12 -1.56 9.18 8.48
C ASP A 12 -2.12 7.78 8.69
N ALA A 13 -1.41 6.72 8.29
CA ALA A 13 -1.79 5.34 8.56
C ALA A 13 -1.93 5.05 10.07
N LEU A 14 -0.97 5.48 10.88
CA LEU A 14 -0.98 5.27 12.33
C LEU A 14 -2.08 6.08 13.01
N VAL A 15 -2.35 7.31 12.54
CA VAL A 15 -3.47 8.13 13.02
C VAL A 15 -4.79 7.46 12.70
N ALA A 16 -4.99 7.01 11.46
CA ALA A 16 -6.20 6.31 11.03
C ALA A 16 -6.42 5.03 11.83
N PHE A 17 -5.38 4.20 11.96
CA PHE A 17 -5.44 2.97 12.76
C PHE A 17 -5.86 3.28 14.21
N SER A 18 -5.25 4.28 14.83
CA SER A 18 -5.56 4.68 16.22
C SER A 18 -6.97 5.23 16.40
N GLU A 19 -7.58 5.80 15.35
CA GLU A 19 -8.95 6.30 15.37
C GLU A 19 -9.96 5.14 15.52
N TYR A 20 -9.67 3.99 14.93
CA TYR A 20 -10.58 2.83 14.88
C TYR A 20 -10.14 1.65 15.75
N ASN A 21 -8.94 1.70 16.33
CA ASN A 21 -8.41 0.71 17.26
C ASN A 21 -8.35 1.26 18.69
N SER A 22 -8.24 0.37 19.68
CA SER A 22 -8.07 0.76 21.09
C SER A 22 -6.62 1.10 21.46
N PHE A 23 -5.66 0.70 20.62
CA PHE A 23 -4.25 1.01 20.76
C PHE A 23 -3.92 2.32 20.04
N ASP A 24 -3.20 3.21 20.71
CA ASP A 24 -2.70 4.46 20.14
C ASP A 24 -1.37 4.19 19.43
N ALA A 25 -1.44 3.88 18.14
CA ALA A 25 -0.29 3.58 17.29
C ALA A 25 0.53 4.84 16.94
N THR A 26 0.00 6.05 17.15
CA THR A 26 0.74 7.30 16.90
C THR A 26 1.99 7.44 17.77
N GLN A 27 2.06 6.72 18.89
CA GLN A 27 3.26 6.65 19.72
C GLN A 27 4.45 5.98 19.02
N LEU A 28 4.20 5.24 17.92
CA LEU A 28 5.22 4.53 17.14
C LEU A 28 5.72 5.34 15.94
N THR A 29 5.17 6.53 15.67
CA THR A 29 5.56 7.34 14.51
C THR A 29 7.05 7.65 14.49
N GLU A 30 7.64 8.06 15.62
CA GLU A 30 9.09 8.33 15.71
C GLU A 30 9.91 7.04 15.51
N VAL A 31 9.42 5.89 16.01
CA VAL A 31 10.10 4.60 15.90
C VAL A 31 10.16 4.13 14.44
N PHE A 32 9.03 4.18 13.73
CA PHE A 32 9.02 3.87 12.29
C PHE A 32 9.86 4.87 11.49
N GLY A 33 9.84 6.15 11.86
CA GLY A 33 10.71 7.16 11.26
C GLY A 33 12.18 6.79 11.38
N GLU A 34 12.63 6.37 12.57
CA GLU A 34 14.02 5.93 12.80
C GLU A 34 14.41 4.74 11.91
N VAL A 35 13.55 3.73 11.77
CA VAL A 35 13.79 2.55 10.90
C VAL A 35 13.94 2.97 9.43
N PHE A 36 13.01 3.78 8.92
CA PHE A 36 13.01 4.19 7.51
C PHE A 36 14.16 5.15 7.19
N GLU A 37 14.54 6.00 8.15
CA GLU A 37 15.65 6.94 8.00
C GLU A 37 17.04 6.31 8.14
N SER A 38 17.12 5.12 8.74
CA SER A 38 18.34 4.38 9.02
C SER A 38 19.28 4.30 7.79
N ASP A 39 20.59 4.28 8.04
CA ASP A 39 21.61 4.11 6.99
C ASP A 39 22.07 2.63 6.86
N GLU A 40 21.41 1.71 7.57
CA GLU A 40 21.63 0.27 7.43
C GLU A 40 21.16 -0.27 6.07
N ASP A 41 21.61 -1.48 5.71
CA ASP A 41 21.18 -2.16 4.48
C ASP A 41 19.69 -2.57 4.51
N PHE A 42 19.13 -2.87 3.35
CA PHE A 42 17.69 -3.12 3.21
C PHE A 42 17.18 -4.26 4.10
N LEU A 43 17.89 -5.41 4.15
CA LEU A 43 17.45 -6.54 4.97
C LEU A 43 17.56 -6.24 6.47
N THR A 44 18.58 -5.49 6.88
CA THR A 44 18.66 -5.00 8.26
C THR A 44 17.48 -4.09 8.60
N LYS A 45 17.04 -3.21 7.69
CA LYS A 45 15.83 -2.40 7.90
C LYS A 45 14.55 -3.24 7.96
N VAL A 46 14.47 -4.32 7.18
CA VAL A 46 13.34 -5.26 7.24
C VAL A 46 13.30 -5.94 8.60
N ASP A 47 14.45 -6.39 9.13
CA ASP A 47 14.54 -6.96 10.48
C ASP A 47 14.14 -5.95 11.56
N GLU A 48 14.60 -4.69 11.45
CA GLU A 48 14.23 -3.60 12.36
C GLU A 48 12.73 -3.28 12.30
N LEU A 49 12.15 -3.26 11.09
CA LEU A 49 10.71 -3.10 10.89
C LEU A 49 9.94 -4.22 11.56
N ASP A 50 10.37 -5.47 11.34
CA ASP A 50 9.73 -6.65 11.90
C ASP A 50 9.80 -6.66 13.44
N GLU A 51 10.90 -6.16 14.04
CA GLU A 51 11.04 -6.01 15.49
C GLU A 51 10.02 -5.01 16.07
N VAL A 52 9.72 -3.92 15.36
CA VAL A 52 8.70 -2.96 15.80
C VAL A 52 7.32 -3.62 15.91
N PHE A 53 6.95 -4.45 14.93
CA PHE A 53 5.67 -5.17 14.95
C PHE A 53 5.67 -6.31 15.98
N ASP A 54 6.78 -7.03 16.15
CA ASP A 54 6.91 -8.09 17.15
C ASP A 54 6.74 -7.57 18.58
N ASP A 55 7.25 -6.38 18.86
CA ASP A 55 7.10 -5.70 20.15
C ASP A 55 5.71 -5.05 20.34
N ASN A 56 4.94 -4.88 19.25
CA ASN A 56 3.63 -4.21 19.24
C ASN A 56 2.59 -5.04 18.45
N PRO A 57 2.19 -6.23 18.92
CA PRO A 57 1.29 -7.14 18.20
C PRO A 57 -0.10 -6.56 17.91
N GLU A 58 -0.49 -5.46 18.57
CA GLU A 58 -1.72 -4.73 18.31
C GLU A 58 -1.79 -4.17 16.89
N ILE A 59 -0.65 -3.87 16.25
CA ILE A 59 -0.57 -3.29 14.90
C ILE A 59 -0.18 -4.30 13.82
N GLU A 60 -0.16 -5.60 14.13
CA GLU A 60 0.29 -6.67 13.22
C GLU A 60 -0.37 -6.62 11.83
N VAL A 61 -1.63 -6.21 11.76
CA VAL A 61 -2.38 -6.10 10.50
C VAL A 61 -1.76 -5.09 9.52
N LEU A 62 -0.93 -4.16 9.99
CA LEU A 62 -0.24 -3.18 9.15
C LEU A 62 1.15 -3.63 8.68
N ARG A 63 1.64 -4.81 9.11
CA ARG A 63 3.03 -5.25 8.86
C ARG A 63 3.38 -5.24 7.38
N GLU A 64 2.61 -5.95 6.57
CA GLU A 64 2.94 -6.12 5.15
C GLU A 64 2.75 -4.82 4.36
N VAL A 65 1.76 -3.97 4.70
CA VAL A 65 1.61 -2.66 4.04
C VAL A 65 2.70 -1.67 4.44
N PHE A 66 3.30 -1.80 5.62
CA PHE A 66 4.49 -1.02 6.01
C PHE A 66 5.76 -1.58 5.37
N PHE A 67 5.84 -2.88 5.12
CA PHE A 67 6.89 -3.47 4.30
C PHE A 67 6.83 -2.91 2.87
N ASP A 68 5.65 -2.79 2.26
CA ASP A 68 5.49 -2.16 0.94
C ASP A 68 6.02 -0.72 0.94
N LEU A 69 5.68 0.07 1.98
CA LEU A 69 6.21 1.43 2.14
C LEU A 69 7.74 1.45 2.29
N LEU A 70 8.32 0.49 3.01
CA LEU A 70 9.78 0.38 3.18
C LEU A 70 10.46 0.12 1.84
N LEU A 71 9.88 -0.75 1.00
CA LEU A 71 10.36 -1.04 -0.34
C LEU A 71 10.25 0.19 -1.26
N ILE A 72 9.14 0.93 -1.20
CA ILE A 72 9.00 2.21 -1.92
C ILE A 72 10.04 3.24 -1.44
N ASN A 73 10.32 3.31 -0.14
CA ASN A 73 11.36 4.20 0.40
C ASN A 73 12.74 3.82 -0.12
N PHE A 74 13.01 2.51 -0.21
CA PHE A 74 14.25 2.01 -0.76
C PHE A 74 14.45 2.50 -2.20
N PHE A 75 13.46 2.31 -3.07
CA PHE A 75 13.52 2.76 -4.47
C PHE A 75 13.60 4.29 -4.61
N SER A 76 12.84 5.04 -3.81
CA SER A 76 12.76 6.49 -3.93
C SER A 76 13.93 7.23 -3.28
N ALA A 77 14.57 6.68 -2.25
CA ALA A 77 15.58 7.40 -1.47
C ALA A 77 16.92 6.66 -1.33
N ASP A 78 16.90 5.37 -1.01
CA ASP A 78 18.13 4.64 -0.66
C ASP A 78 18.92 4.19 -1.89
N VAL A 79 18.25 3.74 -2.96
CA VAL A 79 18.92 3.37 -4.23
C VAL A 79 19.76 4.53 -4.79
N LYS A 80 19.32 5.78 -4.59
CA LYS A 80 20.06 6.98 -5.02
C LYS A 80 21.42 7.17 -4.32
N LYS A 81 21.66 6.46 -3.21
CA LYS A 81 22.94 6.46 -2.47
C LYS A 81 23.88 5.34 -2.94
N LEU A 82 23.36 4.37 -3.68
CA LEU A 82 24.07 3.18 -4.15
C LEU A 82 24.68 3.43 -5.53
N GLU A 83 25.35 2.41 -6.08
CA GLU A 83 25.88 2.47 -7.46
C GLU A 83 24.72 2.45 -8.48
N ASP A 84 24.89 3.13 -9.62
CA ASP A 84 23.82 3.33 -10.63
C ASP A 84 23.24 2.01 -11.17
N ASP A 85 23.96 0.89 -11.04
CA ASP A 85 23.59 -0.46 -11.46
C ASP A 85 23.28 -1.40 -10.28
N TYR A 86 23.04 -0.89 -9.07
CA TYR A 86 22.78 -1.71 -7.88
C TYR A 86 21.64 -2.72 -8.07
N LEU A 87 20.55 -2.31 -8.72
CA LEU A 87 19.40 -3.18 -9.00
C LEU A 87 19.71 -4.27 -10.04
N GLU A 88 20.84 -4.20 -10.74
CA GLU A 88 21.32 -5.24 -11.66
C GLU A 88 22.28 -6.22 -10.97
N THR A 89 22.52 -6.07 -9.66
CA THR A 89 23.48 -6.91 -8.92
C THR A 89 22.86 -8.21 -8.44
N ALA A 90 23.71 -9.24 -8.28
CA ALA A 90 23.32 -10.49 -7.65
C ALA A 90 22.96 -10.35 -6.16
N GLU A 91 23.36 -9.24 -5.53
CA GLU A 91 22.94 -8.91 -4.17
C GLU A 91 21.46 -8.54 -4.14
N TRP A 92 21.03 -7.65 -5.04
CA TRP A 92 19.62 -7.29 -5.16
C TRP A 92 18.76 -8.50 -5.57
N GLU A 93 19.21 -9.30 -6.53
CA GLU A 93 18.51 -10.54 -6.92
C GLU A 93 18.30 -11.50 -5.73
N ASP A 94 19.27 -11.61 -4.81
CA ASP A 94 19.16 -12.42 -3.60
C ASP A 94 18.22 -11.81 -2.56
N ILE A 95 18.14 -10.48 -2.48
CA ILE A 95 17.18 -9.76 -1.64
C ILE A 95 15.76 -9.98 -2.16
N GLU A 96 15.52 -9.80 -3.45
CA GLU A 96 14.22 -10.01 -4.09
C GLU A 96 13.70 -11.44 -3.87
N GLU A 97 14.56 -12.45 -4.06
CA GLU A 97 14.18 -13.85 -3.81
C GLU A 97 13.84 -14.10 -2.32
N GLN A 98 14.54 -13.46 -1.39
CA GLN A 98 14.27 -13.58 0.05
C GLN A 98 12.98 -12.89 0.47
N THR A 99 12.55 -11.87 -0.27
CA THR A 99 11.35 -11.09 0.03
C THR A 99 10.20 -11.34 -0.95
N LEU A 100 10.29 -12.34 -1.82
CA LEU A 100 9.30 -12.61 -2.86
C LEU A 100 7.88 -12.82 -2.31
N ASP A 101 7.77 -13.51 -1.16
CA ASP A 101 6.49 -13.80 -0.50
C ASP A 101 6.10 -12.71 0.53
N ARG A 102 6.78 -11.54 0.53
CA ARG A 102 6.50 -10.39 1.41
C ARG A 102 5.72 -9.31 0.67
N GLY A 103 5.03 -8.47 1.44
CA GLY A 103 4.30 -7.33 0.91
C GLY A 103 2.91 -7.68 0.40
N THR A 104 2.28 -6.70 -0.23
CA THR A 104 0.91 -6.81 -0.73
C THR A 104 0.75 -6.17 -2.10
N GLU A 105 -0.42 -6.37 -2.72
CA GLU A 105 -0.78 -5.67 -3.96
C GLU A 105 -0.86 -4.14 -3.81
N LEU A 106 -0.74 -3.60 -2.60
CA LEU A 106 -0.58 -2.17 -2.37
C LEU A 106 0.72 -1.65 -3.01
N LEU A 107 1.80 -2.43 -3.00
CA LEU A 107 3.06 -2.05 -3.64
C LEU A 107 2.87 -1.64 -5.10
N ASN A 108 2.17 -2.47 -5.87
CA ASN A 108 1.87 -2.22 -7.29
C ASN A 108 1.06 -0.92 -7.46
N LEU A 109 0.09 -0.68 -6.59
CA LEU A 109 -0.69 0.55 -6.61
C LEU A 109 0.15 1.79 -6.25
N LEU A 110 1.05 1.70 -5.27
CA LEU A 110 1.95 2.81 -4.90
C LEU A 110 2.97 3.13 -6.01
N LEU A 111 3.46 2.11 -6.72
CA LEU A 111 4.31 2.30 -7.89
C LEU A 111 3.55 3.05 -9.01
N TYR A 112 2.30 2.64 -9.28
CA TYR A 112 1.45 3.33 -10.25
C TYR A 112 1.19 4.80 -9.86
N LEU A 113 0.91 5.09 -8.59
CA LEU A 113 0.68 6.47 -8.12
C LEU A 113 1.93 7.33 -8.24
N ASN A 114 3.11 6.79 -7.94
CA ASN A 114 4.37 7.50 -8.17
C ASN A 114 4.61 7.80 -9.67
N GLU A 115 4.32 6.84 -10.55
CA GLU A 115 4.41 7.06 -12.01
C GLU A 115 3.43 8.15 -12.46
N CYS A 116 2.21 8.15 -11.92
CA CYS A 116 1.23 9.19 -12.21
C CYS A 116 1.73 10.60 -11.84
N GLU A 117 2.34 10.73 -10.65
CA GLU A 117 2.91 12.00 -10.21
C GLU A 117 4.10 12.44 -11.07
N ASP A 118 4.99 11.53 -11.42
CA ASP A 118 6.16 11.81 -12.26
C ASP A 118 5.75 12.25 -13.68
N GLU A 119 4.64 11.71 -14.19
CA GLU A 119 4.08 12.06 -15.50
C GLU A 119 3.06 13.21 -15.48
N ASP A 120 2.69 13.75 -14.30
CA ASP A 120 1.66 14.78 -14.12
C ASP A 120 0.29 14.35 -14.68
N ILE A 121 -0.10 13.11 -14.39
CA ILE A 121 -1.38 12.51 -14.78
C ILE A 121 -2.25 12.17 -13.56
N GLU A 122 -3.57 12.21 -13.74
CA GLU A 122 -4.54 11.88 -12.71
C GLU A 122 -4.72 10.35 -12.64
N PRO A 123 -4.67 9.72 -11.45
CA PRO A 123 -4.85 8.28 -11.32
C PRO A 123 -6.26 7.82 -11.73
N GLU A 124 -6.34 6.80 -12.60
CA GLU A 124 -7.60 6.20 -13.04
C GLU A 124 -7.54 4.67 -12.91
N LEU A 125 -8.62 4.05 -12.41
CA LEU A 125 -8.67 2.58 -12.25
C LEU A 125 -8.51 1.85 -13.60
N GLU A 126 -9.06 2.41 -14.67
CA GLU A 126 -8.96 1.81 -16.01
C GLU A 126 -7.51 1.79 -16.51
N ASP A 127 -6.76 2.87 -16.29
CA ASP A 127 -5.35 2.99 -16.66
C ASP A 127 -4.47 2.10 -15.78
N TYR A 128 -4.69 2.10 -14.45
CA TYR A 128 -4.01 1.18 -13.53
C TYR A 128 -4.15 -0.28 -13.97
N LEU A 129 -5.36 -0.71 -14.33
CA LEU A 129 -5.58 -2.10 -14.75
C LEU A 129 -5.02 -2.39 -16.14
N LYS A 130 -5.16 -1.49 -17.12
CA LYS A 130 -4.86 -1.83 -18.53
C LYS A 130 -3.47 -1.42 -18.97
N GLU A 131 -3.02 -0.26 -18.55
CA GLU A 131 -1.79 0.37 -19.04
C GLU A 131 -0.64 0.19 -18.06
N PHE A 132 -0.91 -0.05 -16.76
CA PHE A 132 0.12 -0.35 -15.77
C PHE A 132 0.25 -1.86 -15.50
N LEU A 133 -0.84 -2.56 -15.17
CA LEU A 133 -0.77 -3.99 -14.80
C LEU A 133 -0.82 -4.96 -16.00
N LEU A 134 -1.59 -4.67 -17.05
CA LEU A 134 -1.93 -5.65 -18.09
C LEU A 134 -1.37 -5.30 -19.48
N VAL A 135 -0.13 -4.80 -19.52
CA VAL A 135 0.50 -4.21 -20.72
C VAL A 135 0.71 -5.22 -21.86
N ASP A 136 0.99 -6.50 -21.56
CA ASP A 136 1.15 -7.57 -22.57
C ASP A 136 0.53 -8.93 -22.13
N GLU A 137 -0.52 -9.40 -22.82
CA GLU A 137 -1.38 -10.54 -22.42
C GLU A 137 -0.64 -11.89 -22.15
N ASP A 138 0.55 -12.12 -22.70
CA ASP A 138 1.24 -13.41 -22.59
C ASP A 138 2.19 -13.51 -21.37
N GLU A 139 2.65 -12.39 -20.82
CA GLU A 139 3.59 -12.35 -19.68
C GLU A 139 2.90 -12.10 -18.33
N PHE A 140 1.68 -11.54 -18.33
CA PHE A 140 0.99 -11.08 -17.11
C PHE A 140 -0.32 -11.85 -16.76
N GLN A 141 -0.32 -13.17 -16.97
CA GLN A 141 -1.49 -14.01 -16.69
C GLN A 141 -1.79 -14.15 -15.19
N ASP A 142 -0.76 -14.02 -14.35
CA ASP A 142 -0.90 -14.13 -12.90
C ASP A 142 -1.54 -12.85 -12.35
N GLU A 143 -1.15 -11.68 -12.84
CA GLU A 143 -1.74 -10.37 -12.52
C GLU A 143 -3.22 -10.33 -12.90
N TYR A 144 -3.58 -10.86 -14.07
CA TYR A 144 -5.00 -10.96 -14.45
C TYR A 144 -5.80 -11.78 -13.44
N ARG A 145 -5.22 -12.85 -12.90
CA ARG A 145 -5.86 -13.72 -11.92
C ARG A 145 -5.95 -13.06 -10.54
N ILE A 146 -4.87 -12.40 -10.10
CA ILE A 146 -4.80 -11.67 -8.83
C ILE A 146 -5.86 -10.56 -8.80
N TYR A 147 -5.94 -9.79 -9.88
CA TYR A 147 -6.83 -8.63 -9.99
C TYR A 147 -8.20 -8.96 -10.60
N GLU A 148 -8.52 -10.23 -10.89
CA GLU A 148 -9.84 -10.65 -11.38
C GLU A 148 -10.99 -10.05 -10.55
N PRO A 149 -10.94 -10.02 -9.20
CA PRO A 149 -11.98 -9.38 -8.40
C PRO A 149 -12.15 -7.89 -8.70
N VAL A 150 -11.06 -7.14 -8.86
CA VAL A 150 -11.09 -5.71 -9.18
C VAL A 150 -11.63 -5.52 -10.60
N ILE A 151 -11.10 -6.27 -11.57
CA ILE A 151 -11.50 -6.24 -12.98
C ILE A 151 -13.00 -6.52 -13.13
N ALA A 152 -13.53 -7.55 -12.46
CA ALA A 152 -14.93 -7.94 -12.54
C ALA A 152 -15.89 -6.92 -11.90
N ASN A 153 -15.37 -6.05 -11.04
CA ASN A 153 -16.17 -5.12 -10.23
C ASN A 153 -15.81 -3.63 -10.45
N GLN A 154 -15.10 -3.29 -11.53
CA GLN A 154 -14.70 -1.90 -11.86
C GLN A 154 -15.84 -0.89 -11.76
N ILE A 155 -17.05 -1.28 -12.16
CA ILE A 155 -18.25 -0.41 -12.13
C ILE A 155 -18.65 0.04 -10.72
N LEU A 156 -18.09 -0.55 -9.67
CA LEU A 156 -18.36 -0.14 -8.29
C LEU A 156 -17.73 1.20 -7.92
N ILE A 157 -16.77 1.73 -8.68
CA ILE A 157 -16.23 3.08 -8.43
C ILE A 157 -17.34 4.15 -8.51
N ASP A 158 -18.36 3.92 -9.33
CA ASP A 158 -19.57 4.76 -9.45
C ASP A 158 -20.64 4.47 -8.38
N SER A 159 -20.40 3.51 -7.47
CA SER A 159 -21.38 2.99 -6.51
C SER A 159 -21.00 3.36 -5.07
N PRO A 160 -21.94 3.72 -4.17
CA PRO A 160 -21.60 4.15 -2.81
C PRO A 160 -20.73 3.14 -2.03
N PRO A 161 -19.93 3.58 -1.03
CA PRO A 161 -19.05 2.71 -0.23
C PRO A 161 -19.77 1.47 0.34
N ALA A 162 -21.05 1.61 0.72
CA ALA A 162 -21.88 0.49 1.18
C ALA A 162 -22.03 -0.66 0.17
N GLU A 163 -22.01 -0.39 -1.14
CA GLU A 163 -22.06 -1.43 -2.18
C GLU A 163 -20.67 -2.06 -2.41
N ILE A 164 -19.60 -1.26 -2.33
CA ILE A 164 -18.21 -1.76 -2.38
C ILE A 164 -17.98 -2.72 -1.21
N ASN A 165 -18.39 -2.35 0.01
CA ASN A 165 -18.30 -3.19 1.21
C ASN A 165 -18.97 -4.57 1.02
N LYS A 166 -20.17 -4.61 0.45
CA LYS A 166 -20.90 -5.88 0.23
C LYS A 166 -20.13 -6.82 -0.69
N VAL A 167 -19.48 -6.27 -1.72
CA VAL A 167 -18.68 -7.06 -2.65
C VAL A 167 -17.39 -7.51 -1.98
N ALA A 168 -16.70 -6.62 -1.27
CA ALA A 168 -15.49 -6.94 -0.49
C ALA A 168 -15.73 -8.13 0.47
N LEU A 169 -16.84 -8.11 1.23
CA LEU A 169 -17.23 -9.19 2.14
C LEU A 169 -17.55 -10.53 1.44
N SER A 170 -17.82 -10.50 0.13
CA SER A 170 -18.14 -11.68 -0.66
C SER A 170 -16.94 -12.29 -1.39
N LEU A 171 -15.78 -11.63 -1.35
CA LEU A 171 -14.57 -12.10 -2.02
C LEU A 171 -14.02 -13.39 -1.37
N PRO A 172 -13.45 -14.31 -2.18
CA PRO A 172 -12.80 -15.52 -1.67
C PRO A 172 -11.71 -15.19 -0.65
N GLU A 173 -11.60 -15.99 0.43
CA GLU A 173 -10.55 -15.82 1.46
C GLU A 173 -9.13 -15.98 0.92
N ASP A 174 -8.97 -16.70 -0.19
CA ASP A 174 -7.70 -16.93 -0.86
C ASP A 174 -7.41 -15.91 -1.98
N SER A 175 -8.20 -14.83 -2.06
CA SER A 175 -7.94 -13.74 -2.99
C SER A 175 -6.88 -12.79 -2.41
N GLU A 176 -5.79 -12.60 -3.15
CA GLU A 176 -4.65 -11.75 -2.76
C GLU A 176 -5.05 -10.27 -2.60
N VAL A 177 -6.02 -9.80 -3.39
CA VAL A 177 -6.56 -8.44 -3.28
C VAL A 177 -7.67 -8.30 -2.21
N LYS A 178 -8.04 -9.36 -1.47
CA LYS A 178 -9.24 -9.33 -0.61
C LYS A 178 -9.24 -8.18 0.39
N GLU A 179 -8.17 -8.04 1.14
CA GLU A 179 -8.05 -7.05 2.21
C GLU A 179 -7.91 -5.63 1.62
N LEU A 180 -7.27 -5.52 0.46
CA LEU A 180 -7.04 -4.24 -0.22
C LEU A 180 -8.22 -3.79 -1.09
N PHE A 181 -9.14 -4.68 -1.45
CA PHE A 181 -10.19 -4.39 -2.42
C PHE A 181 -11.05 -3.21 -1.97
N TYR A 182 -11.48 -3.17 -0.71
CA TYR A 182 -12.32 -2.08 -0.21
C TYR A 182 -11.60 -0.72 -0.25
N PRO A 183 -10.43 -0.54 0.41
CA PRO A 183 -9.74 0.75 0.39
C PRO A 183 -9.30 1.17 -1.02
N MET A 184 -8.83 0.24 -1.86
CA MET A 184 -8.47 0.51 -3.27
C MET A 184 -9.66 1.03 -4.07
N MET A 185 -10.81 0.35 -4.02
CA MET A 185 -11.99 0.76 -4.77
C MET A 185 -12.56 2.09 -4.25
N CYS A 186 -12.47 2.35 -2.94
CA CYS A 186 -12.87 3.62 -2.36
C CYS A 186 -11.92 4.78 -2.72
N PHE A 187 -10.63 4.52 -2.87
CA PHE A 187 -9.65 5.48 -3.41
C PHE A 187 -10.02 5.88 -4.84
N PHE A 188 -10.16 4.92 -5.75
CA PHE A 188 -10.50 5.22 -7.15
C PHE A 188 -11.92 5.77 -7.35
N GLN A 189 -12.83 5.53 -6.40
CA GLN A 189 -14.13 6.21 -6.40
C GLN A 189 -13.99 7.72 -6.18
N ASN A 190 -13.06 8.15 -5.33
CA ASN A 190 -12.85 9.56 -5.02
C ASN A 190 -11.42 9.84 -4.56
N ILE A 191 -10.55 10.07 -5.54
CA ILE A 191 -9.13 10.40 -5.35
C ILE A 191 -8.95 11.74 -4.60
N GLU A 192 -9.86 12.70 -4.80
CA GLU A 192 -9.90 13.94 -4.02
C GLU A 192 -10.75 13.75 -2.75
N SER A 193 -10.14 13.26 -1.67
CA SER A 193 -10.88 13.03 -0.42
C SER A 193 -11.33 14.33 0.25
N THR A 194 -12.55 14.31 0.76
CA THR A 194 -13.12 15.31 1.66
C THR A 194 -13.40 14.67 3.02
N GLU A 195 -13.52 15.47 4.08
CA GLU A 195 -13.90 14.94 5.41
C GLU A 195 -15.21 14.15 5.37
N GLU A 196 -16.17 14.57 4.53
CA GLU A 196 -17.46 13.88 4.38
C GLU A 196 -17.30 12.53 3.66
N SER A 197 -16.51 12.47 2.58
CA SER A 197 -16.26 11.21 1.85
C SER A 197 -15.44 10.23 2.69
N ARG A 198 -14.35 10.70 3.34
CA ARG A 198 -13.53 9.87 4.23
C ARG A 198 -14.37 9.24 5.34
N LYS A 199 -15.24 10.03 5.96
CA LYS A 199 -16.16 9.51 7.00
C LYS A 199 -17.13 8.46 6.45
N ASN A 200 -17.70 8.70 5.27
CA ASN A 200 -18.62 7.74 4.65
C ASN A 200 -17.92 6.40 4.33
N ILE A 201 -16.66 6.47 3.87
CA ILE A 201 -15.82 5.29 3.64
C ILE A 201 -15.58 4.55 4.98
N ALA A 202 -15.21 5.27 6.04
CA ALA A 202 -14.99 4.67 7.36
C ALA A 202 -16.25 4.01 7.96
N ASP A 203 -17.42 4.66 7.83
CA ASP A 203 -18.70 4.13 8.31
C ASP A 203 -19.11 2.80 7.64
N HIS A 204 -18.50 2.47 6.49
CA HIS A 204 -18.75 1.25 5.72
C HIS A 204 -17.51 0.37 5.53
N ALA A 205 -16.41 0.64 6.23
CA ALA A 205 -15.20 -0.18 6.15
C ALA A 205 -15.46 -1.62 6.64
N VAL A 206 -14.75 -2.57 6.03
CA VAL A 206 -14.77 -4.00 6.39
C VAL A 206 -13.97 -4.21 7.67
N SER A 207 -12.74 -3.67 7.72
CA SER A 207 -11.88 -3.59 8.89
C SER A 207 -11.43 -2.14 9.05
N PRO A 208 -12.18 -1.30 9.79
CA PRO A 208 -11.95 0.15 9.80
C PRO A 208 -10.53 0.59 10.20
N ASP A 209 -9.86 -0.17 11.05
CA ASP A 209 -8.48 0.09 11.46
C ASP A 209 -7.45 -0.14 10.34
N PHE A 210 -7.61 -1.22 9.57
CA PHE A 210 -6.77 -1.51 8.41
C PHE A 210 -7.18 -0.70 7.17
N ASP A 211 -8.47 -0.74 6.80
CA ASP A 211 -8.98 -0.12 5.57
C ASP A 211 -8.71 1.39 5.55
N MET A 212 -8.91 2.08 6.68
CA MET A 212 -8.66 3.52 6.74
C MET A 212 -7.17 3.84 6.77
N ALA A 213 -6.33 2.96 7.33
CA ALA A 213 -4.89 3.14 7.25
C ALA A 213 -4.39 3.00 5.81
N VAL A 214 -4.84 1.98 5.07
CA VAL A 214 -4.51 1.81 3.64
C VAL A 214 -5.07 2.96 2.80
N TYR A 215 -6.32 3.37 3.04
CA TYR A 215 -6.91 4.50 2.32
C TYR A 215 -6.12 5.80 2.53
N ASP A 216 -5.73 6.10 3.77
CA ASP A 216 -4.95 7.31 4.07
C ASP A 216 -3.51 7.22 3.52
N ILE A 217 -2.91 6.01 3.45
CA ILE A 217 -1.65 5.79 2.69
C ILE A 217 -1.84 6.19 1.23
N LEU A 218 -2.90 5.70 0.57
CA LEU A 218 -3.16 6.02 -0.85
C LEU A 218 -3.37 7.52 -1.06
N GLN A 219 -4.06 8.20 -0.14
CA GLN A 219 -4.23 9.65 -0.19
C GLN A 219 -2.93 10.42 -0.02
N ALA A 220 -1.92 9.88 0.69
CA ALA A 220 -0.61 10.53 0.82
C ALA A 220 0.23 10.46 -0.48
N PHE A 221 -0.11 9.54 -1.38
CA PHE A 221 0.53 9.34 -2.69
C PHE A 221 -0.20 10.01 -3.85
N ASN A 222 -1.29 10.75 -3.58
CA ASN A 222 -2.12 11.42 -4.59
C ASN A 222 -2.16 12.95 -4.36
#